data_AF-W4LQ30-F1
#
_entry.id   AF-W4LQ30-F1
#
_cell.length_a   1.000
_cell.length_b   1.000
_cell.length_c   1.000
_cell.angle_alpha   90.00
_cell.angle_beta   90.00
_cell.angle_gamma   90.00
#
_symmetry.space_group_name_H-M   'P 1'
#
loop_
_entity.id
_entity.type
_entity.pdbx_description
1 polymer ?
#
loop_
_entity_poly.entity_id
_entity_poly.type
_entity_poly.pdbx_seq_one_letter_code
_entity_poly.pdbx_strand_id
1 'polypeptide(L)'
;MILGMLGFAGIAVYCYLQTQRVNWDHHTTYASAALRMQGVNADLNKNILKVRYRLLEYYDVLVSQFRQIKNLQTALSDIPPEISEPGQAEISQPLEILTVLIKEKEEVLESFKAQNAVLKNSVRYLPVAIDEAGGDIESAGLKQRLGNLIRDTLHYHRDADRQLGNKLQGLLQAFSSQRDGMPPSPQREAMDQILAHVRTVLTQTPFVNTLTDTLTWMPLGQWSNALDQAYQRHHGHLMATAKQYRFYMYLAAGAALLLGLLAALTDIRKPVPVPAPLALPVQEPQDEPQMTTSRAGNLSKLKNRRDERRRASVE
;
A
#
# COMPACT_ATOMS: atom_id res chain seq x y z
N MET A 1 -3.45 48.22 -13.65
CA MET A 1 -4.32 47.22 -12.99
C MET A 1 -4.35 45.89 -13.75
N ILE A 2 -4.62 45.88 -15.06
CA ILE A 2 -4.64 44.65 -15.90
C ILE A 2 -3.31 43.88 -15.83
N LEU A 3 -2.16 44.56 -15.96
CA LEU A 3 -0.84 43.92 -15.88
C LEU A 3 -0.58 43.23 -14.53
N GLY A 4 -1.06 43.83 -13.43
CA GLY A 4 -0.96 43.25 -12.09
C GLY A 4 -1.84 42.01 -11.94
N MET A 5 -3.07 42.05 -12.47
CA MET A 5 -3.98 40.90 -12.48
C MET A 5 -3.39 39.71 -13.27
N LEU A 6 -2.79 39.97 -14.43
CA LEU A 6 -2.11 38.96 -15.23
C LEU A 6 -0.89 38.36 -14.50
N GLY A 7 -0.12 39.18 -13.79
CA GLY A 7 0.99 38.71 -12.97
C GLY A 7 0.55 37.74 -11.87
N PHE A 8 -0.48 38.10 -11.10
CA PHE A 8 -1.03 37.23 -10.07
C PHE A 8 -1.68 35.96 -10.62
N ALA A 9 -2.35 36.04 -11.77
CA ALA A 9 -2.87 34.86 -12.46
C ALA A 9 -1.74 33.91 -12.88
N GLY A 10 -0.61 34.43 -13.40
CA GLY A 10 0.56 33.63 -13.72
C GLY A 10 1.17 32.91 -12.51
N ILE A 11 1.27 33.61 -11.37
CA ILE A 11 1.73 33.01 -10.10
C ILE A 11 0.78 31.90 -9.64
N ALA A 12 -0.54 32.11 -9.74
CA ALA A 12 -1.53 31.11 -9.39
C ALA A 12 -1.40 29.86 -10.28
N VAL A 13 -1.20 30.02 -11.59
CA VAL A 13 -0.98 28.90 -12.53
C VAL A 13 0.32 28.15 -12.19
N TYR A 14 1.41 28.86 -11.92
CA TYR A 14 2.68 28.22 -11.50
C TYR A 14 2.51 27.40 -10.21
N CYS A 15 1.84 27.98 -9.20
CA CYS A 15 1.57 27.27 -7.95
C CYS A 15 0.66 26.06 -8.19
N TYR A 16 -0.35 26.17 -9.05
CA TYR A 16 -1.24 25.06 -9.41
C TYR A 16 -0.44 23.88 -10.00
N LEU A 17 0.46 24.14 -10.95
CA LEU A 17 1.33 23.11 -11.52
C LEU A 17 2.20 22.42 -10.45
N GLN A 18 2.67 23.15 -9.44
CA GLN A 18 3.41 22.56 -8.33
C GLN A 18 2.54 21.68 -7.43
N THR A 19 1.26 22.00 -7.27
CA THR A 19 0.33 21.19 -6.48
C THR A 19 -0.07 19.88 -7.16
N GLN A 20 0.07 19.79 -8.48
CA GLN A 20 -0.19 18.56 -9.25
C GLN A 20 0.94 17.54 -9.19
N ARG A 21 2.11 17.90 -8.63
CA ARG A 21 3.26 16.97 -8.49
C ARG A 21 3.08 15.90 -7.40
N VAL A 22 1.88 15.77 -6.85
CA VAL A 22 1.57 14.79 -5.79
C VAL A 22 0.60 13.75 -6.34
N ASN A 23 1.08 12.52 -6.51
CA ASN A 23 0.23 11.40 -6.88
C ASN A 23 -0.35 10.71 -5.63
N TRP A 24 -1.63 10.97 -5.35
CA TRP A 24 -2.35 10.40 -4.21
C TRP A 24 -2.58 8.90 -4.34
N ASP A 25 -2.76 8.39 -5.56
CA ASP A 25 -3.04 6.98 -5.80
C ASP A 25 -1.82 6.11 -5.47
N HIS A 26 -0.63 6.55 -5.90
CA HIS A 26 0.65 5.92 -5.52
C HIS A 26 0.83 5.86 -4.00
N HIS A 27 0.53 6.96 -3.30
CA HIS A 27 0.63 6.97 -1.83
C HIS A 27 -0.28 5.95 -1.17
N THR A 28 -1.55 5.92 -1.56
CA THR A 28 -2.50 4.96 -0.99
C THR A 28 -2.10 3.51 -1.27
N THR A 29 -1.61 3.24 -2.49
CA THR A 29 -1.11 1.93 -2.87
C THR A 29 0.10 1.54 -2.02
N TYR A 30 1.10 2.41 -1.91
CA TYR A 30 2.31 2.17 -1.12
C TYR A 30 2.00 1.95 0.36
N ALA A 31 1.24 2.85 0.98
CA ALA A 31 0.87 2.77 2.40
C ALA A 31 0.06 1.49 2.68
N SER A 32 -0.85 1.12 1.78
CA SER A 32 -1.59 -0.14 1.90
C SER A 32 -0.68 -1.36 1.79
N ALA A 33 0.32 -1.34 0.90
CA ALA A 33 1.29 -2.42 0.73
C ALA A 33 2.16 -2.57 1.99
N ALA A 34 2.62 -1.46 2.57
CA ALA A 34 3.43 -1.44 3.79
C ALA A 34 2.67 -2.04 4.98
N LEU A 35 1.41 -1.61 5.20
CA LEU A 35 0.55 -2.15 6.25
C LEU A 35 0.27 -3.64 6.04
N ARG A 36 -0.04 -4.05 4.81
CA ARG A 36 -0.26 -5.47 4.47
C ARG A 36 0.99 -6.31 4.68
N MET A 37 2.18 -5.78 4.39
CA MET A 37 3.46 -6.49 4.60
C MET A 37 3.66 -6.84 6.07
N GLN A 38 3.38 -5.90 6.97
CA GLN A 38 3.45 -6.13 8.42
C GLN A 38 2.44 -7.20 8.86
N GLY A 39 1.18 -7.10 8.40
CA GLY A 39 0.12 -8.04 8.74
C GLY A 39 0.42 -9.47 8.26
N VAL A 40 0.82 -9.63 6.99
CA VAL A 40 1.14 -10.95 6.43
C VAL A 40 2.36 -11.55 7.09
N ASN A 41 3.40 -10.76 7.42
CA ASN A 41 4.57 -11.27 8.16
C ASN A 41 4.20 -11.76 9.57
N ALA A 42 3.36 -11.01 10.31
CA ALA A 42 2.88 -11.44 11.61
C ALA A 42 2.06 -12.74 11.53
N ASP A 43 1.17 -12.84 10.54
CA ASP A 43 0.37 -14.04 10.32
C ASP A 43 1.21 -15.24 9.86
N LEU A 44 2.26 -15.02 9.06
CA LEU A 44 3.21 -16.07 8.70
C LEU A 44 3.92 -16.61 9.94
N ASN A 45 4.44 -15.74 10.80
CA ASN A 45 5.10 -16.15 12.05
C ASN A 45 4.15 -16.96 12.95
N LYS A 46 2.91 -16.50 13.11
CA LYS A 46 1.86 -17.23 13.85
C LYS A 46 1.61 -18.61 13.26
N ASN A 47 1.50 -18.72 11.94
CA ASN A 47 1.18 -19.99 11.29
C ASN A 47 2.38 -20.96 11.28
N ILE A 48 3.62 -20.46 11.26
CA ILE A 48 4.83 -21.28 11.46
C ILE A 48 4.77 -21.97 12.82
N LEU A 49 4.44 -21.23 13.89
CA LEU A 49 4.25 -21.81 15.23
C LEU A 49 3.11 -22.85 15.24
N LYS A 50 1.98 -22.53 14.62
CA LYS A 50 0.86 -23.49 14.52
C LYS A 50 1.27 -24.77 13.79
N VAL A 51 2.03 -24.68 12.71
CA VAL A 51 2.55 -25.85 11.98
C VAL A 51 3.53 -26.65 12.83
N ARG A 52 4.46 -25.98 13.54
CA ARG A 52 5.41 -26.62 14.46
C ARG A 52 4.71 -27.43 15.54
N TYR A 53 3.64 -26.88 16.12
CA TYR A 53 2.86 -27.51 17.19
C TYR A 53 1.64 -28.26 16.70
N ARG A 54 1.56 -28.57 15.39
CA ARG A 54 0.52 -29.40 14.76
C ARG A 54 -0.92 -28.86 14.92
N LEU A 55 -1.07 -27.56 15.15
CA LEU A 55 -2.35 -26.85 15.09
C LEU A 55 -2.77 -26.52 13.65
N LEU A 56 -1.84 -26.64 12.70
CA LEU A 56 -2.09 -26.62 11.26
C LEU A 56 -1.36 -27.80 10.62
N GLU A 57 -2.08 -28.61 9.84
CA GLU A 57 -1.50 -29.81 9.25
C GLU A 57 -0.76 -29.57 7.93
N TYR A 58 -1.16 -28.54 7.20
CA TYR A 58 -0.74 -28.27 5.82
C TYR A 58 0.13 -27.02 5.71
N TYR A 59 1.05 -27.04 4.74
CA TYR A 59 2.01 -25.95 4.52
C TYR A 59 1.52 -24.88 3.53
N ASP A 60 0.40 -25.09 2.83
CA ASP A 60 -0.08 -24.21 1.76
C ASP A 60 -0.33 -22.78 2.23
N VAL A 61 -0.81 -22.62 3.47
CA VAL A 61 -0.98 -21.32 4.10
C VAL A 61 0.36 -20.57 4.18
N LEU A 62 1.45 -21.25 4.58
CA LEU A 62 2.77 -20.63 4.64
C LEU A 62 3.26 -20.21 3.25
N VAL A 63 3.09 -21.09 2.24
CA VAL A 63 3.48 -20.82 0.86
C VAL A 63 2.72 -19.62 0.29
N SER A 64 1.41 -19.55 0.54
CA SER A 64 0.56 -18.44 0.07
C SER A 64 0.92 -17.11 0.74
N GLN A 65 1.20 -17.11 2.04
CA GLN A 65 1.61 -15.92 2.79
C GLN A 65 3.00 -15.44 2.34
N PHE A 66 3.91 -16.37 2.11
CA PHE A 66 5.24 -16.03 1.64
C PHE A 66 5.23 -15.45 0.22
N ARG A 67 4.36 -15.97 -0.67
CA ARG A 67 4.11 -15.36 -1.98
C ARG A 67 3.56 -13.94 -1.86
N GLN A 68 2.64 -13.70 -0.92
CA GLN A 68 2.13 -12.36 -0.67
C GLN A 68 3.23 -11.40 -0.21
N ILE A 69 4.13 -11.83 0.68
CA ILE A 69 5.30 -11.05 1.11
C ILE A 69 6.16 -10.62 -0.08
N LYS A 70 6.47 -11.54 -1.00
CA LYS A 70 7.23 -11.23 -2.22
C LYS A 70 6.54 -10.22 -3.14
N ASN A 71 5.23 -10.40 -3.35
CA ASN A 71 4.45 -9.48 -4.17
C ASN A 71 4.39 -8.07 -3.54
N LEU A 72 4.25 -8.00 -2.22
CA LEU A 72 4.25 -6.74 -1.48
C LEU A 72 5.63 -6.08 -1.50
N GLN A 73 6.71 -6.84 -1.39
CA GLN A 73 8.06 -6.30 -1.58
C GLN A 73 8.25 -5.73 -2.98
N THR A 74 7.76 -6.40 -4.03
CA THR A 74 7.81 -5.87 -5.40
C THR A 74 7.03 -4.55 -5.52
N ALA A 75 5.85 -4.45 -4.90
CA ALA A 75 5.07 -3.22 -4.87
C ALA A 75 5.76 -2.10 -4.08
N LEU A 76 6.47 -2.43 -3.00
CA LEU A 76 7.23 -1.47 -2.20
C LEU A 76 8.54 -1.04 -2.85
N SER A 77 9.02 -1.77 -3.87
CA SER A 77 10.17 -1.37 -4.69
C SER A 77 9.84 -0.28 -5.70
N ASP A 78 8.56 -0.01 -5.96
CA ASP A 78 8.12 1.08 -6.83
C ASP A 78 8.17 2.41 -6.05
N ILE A 79 9.37 2.96 -5.91
CA ILE A 79 9.61 4.23 -5.22
C ILE A 79 9.13 5.38 -6.13
N PRO A 80 8.23 6.27 -5.67
CA PRO A 80 7.71 7.34 -6.52
C PRO A 80 8.81 8.30 -7.01
N PRO A 81 8.83 8.65 -8.31
CA PRO A 81 9.86 9.52 -8.89
C PRO A 81 9.80 10.97 -8.37
N GLU A 82 8.69 11.36 -7.72
CA GLU A 82 8.53 12.68 -7.11
C GLU A 82 9.35 12.84 -5.83
N ILE A 83 9.82 11.74 -5.24
CA ILE A 83 10.77 11.76 -4.13
C ILE A 83 12.14 12.17 -4.68
N SER A 84 12.81 13.10 -3.98
CA SER A 84 14.13 13.60 -4.37
C SER A 84 15.19 12.49 -4.34
N GLU A 85 16.29 12.63 -5.09
CA GLU A 85 17.38 11.63 -5.12
C GLU A 85 17.89 11.25 -3.71
N PRO A 86 18.14 12.19 -2.77
CA PRO A 86 18.52 11.83 -1.41
C PRO A 86 17.44 11.01 -0.68
N GLY A 87 16.17 11.32 -0.92
CA GLY A 87 15.06 10.58 -0.33
C GLY A 87 14.89 9.18 -0.90
N GLN A 88 15.13 9.02 -2.21
CA GLN A 88 15.16 7.70 -2.84
C GLN A 88 16.28 6.85 -2.24
N ALA A 89 17.47 7.41 -2.06
CA ALA A 89 18.59 6.70 -1.42
C ALA A 89 18.27 6.23 0.01
N GLU A 90 17.62 7.08 0.82
CA GLU A 90 17.18 6.72 2.18
C GLU A 90 16.12 5.61 2.21
N ILE A 91 15.26 5.52 1.19
CA ILE A 91 14.23 4.47 1.08
C ILE A 91 14.82 3.17 0.53
N SER A 92 15.78 3.25 -0.40
CA SER A 92 16.42 2.08 -1.00
C SER A 92 17.20 1.25 0.02
N GLN A 93 17.86 1.88 1.00
CA GLN A 93 18.65 1.17 2.01
C GLN A 93 17.82 0.11 2.80
N PRO A 94 16.71 0.45 3.48
CA PRO A 94 15.89 -0.55 4.16
C PRO A 94 15.22 -1.54 3.19
N LEU A 95 14.94 -1.13 1.94
CA LEU A 95 14.40 -2.02 0.91
C LEU A 95 15.39 -3.12 0.48
N GLU A 96 16.66 -2.78 0.32
CA GLU A 96 17.72 -3.74 0.01
C GLU A 96 17.87 -4.77 1.14
N ILE A 97 17.91 -4.31 2.39
CA ILE A 97 17.99 -5.18 3.56
C ILE A 97 16.76 -6.08 3.65
N LEU A 98 15.56 -5.52 3.42
CA LEU A 98 14.32 -6.28 3.38
C LEU A 98 14.37 -7.36 2.29
N THR A 99 14.94 -7.06 1.13
CA THR A 99 15.08 -7.99 0.01
C THR A 99 15.98 -9.17 0.39
N VAL A 100 17.12 -8.91 1.02
CA VAL A 100 18.03 -9.95 1.52
C VAL A 100 17.33 -10.82 2.57
N LEU A 101 16.68 -10.20 3.56
CA LEU A 101 15.98 -10.93 4.61
C LEU A 101 14.82 -11.79 4.08
N ILE A 102 14.07 -11.31 3.09
CA ILE A 102 13.02 -12.12 2.45
C ILE A 102 13.64 -13.36 1.80
N LYS A 103 14.75 -13.20 1.06
CA LYS A 103 15.43 -14.34 0.43
C LYS A 103 15.92 -15.35 1.47
N GLU A 104 16.59 -14.88 2.52
CA GLU A 104 17.02 -15.74 3.62
C GLU A 104 15.85 -16.46 4.29
N LYS A 105 14.73 -15.76 4.52
CA LYS A 105 13.53 -16.37 5.09
C LYS A 105 12.97 -17.48 4.22
N GLU A 106 13.06 -17.35 2.90
CA GLU A 106 12.62 -18.40 1.97
C GLU A 106 13.41 -19.68 2.18
N GLU A 107 14.74 -19.58 2.19
CA GLU A 107 15.65 -20.71 2.33
C GLU A 107 15.45 -21.43 3.68
N VAL A 108 15.29 -20.65 4.76
CA VAL A 108 14.98 -21.19 6.10
C VAL A 108 13.59 -21.82 6.13
N LEU A 109 12.60 -21.23 5.45
CA LEU A 109 11.22 -21.75 5.40
C LEU A 109 11.16 -23.08 4.65
N GLU A 110 11.86 -23.22 3.53
CA GLU A 110 11.97 -24.49 2.81
C GLU A 110 12.62 -25.57 3.68
N SER A 111 13.72 -25.22 4.35
CA SER A 111 14.39 -26.12 5.30
C SER A 111 13.46 -26.53 6.44
N PHE A 112 12.71 -25.59 7.02
CA PHE A 112 11.73 -25.88 8.06
C PHE A 112 10.67 -26.87 7.58
N LYS A 113 10.06 -26.65 6.41
CA LYS A 113 9.02 -27.55 5.86
C LYS A 113 9.55 -28.97 5.68
N ALA A 114 10.73 -29.12 5.09
CA ALA A 114 11.32 -30.43 4.83
C ALA A 114 11.59 -31.19 6.13
N GLN A 115 12.24 -30.55 7.09
CA GLN A 115 12.64 -31.20 8.35
C GLN A 115 11.43 -31.44 9.26
N ASN A 116 10.50 -30.49 9.33
CA ASN A 116 9.27 -30.65 10.09
C ASN A 116 8.37 -31.75 9.51
N ALA A 117 8.38 -31.98 8.19
CA ALA A 117 7.66 -33.11 7.58
C ALA A 117 8.26 -34.46 8.02
N VAL A 118 9.58 -34.60 8.03
CA VAL A 118 10.28 -35.80 8.52
C VAL A 118 9.97 -36.06 9.99
N LEU A 119 10.03 -35.01 10.82
CA LEU A 119 9.68 -35.07 12.24
C LEU A 119 8.21 -35.48 12.44
N LYS A 120 7.29 -34.81 11.74
CA LYS A 120 5.83 -35.08 11.79
C LYS A 120 5.54 -36.54 11.45
N ASN A 121 6.15 -37.07 10.39
CA ASN A 121 5.96 -38.45 9.97
C ASN A 121 6.43 -39.43 11.06
N SER A 122 7.60 -39.20 11.64
CA SER A 122 8.15 -40.07 12.68
C SER A 122 7.31 -40.05 13.95
N VAL A 123 6.90 -38.86 14.41
CA VAL A 123 6.03 -38.72 15.60
C VAL A 123 4.66 -39.35 15.38
N ARG A 124 4.12 -39.31 14.15
CA ARG A 124 2.83 -39.95 13.82
C ARG A 124 2.92 -41.48 13.79
N TYR A 125 4.06 -42.04 13.37
CA TYR A 125 4.26 -43.48 13.26
C TYR A 125 4.47 -44.16 14.63
N LEU A 126 5.27 -43.56 15.52
CA LEU A 126 5.68 -44.20 16.78
C LEU A 126 4.55 -44.80 17.63
N PRO A 127 3.36 -44.17 17.78
CA PRO A 127 2.27 -44.76 18.56
C PRO A 127 1.73 -46.09 18.01
N VAL A 128 1.77 -46.31 16.70
CA VAL A 128 1.25 -47.54 16.06
C VAL A 128 2.33 -48.60 15.85
N ALA A 129 3.61 -48.21 15.93
CA ALA A 129 4.75 -49.07 15.62
C ALA A 129 4.81 -50.36 16.46
N ILE A 130 4.37 -50.32 17.74
CA ILE A 130 4.36 -51.52 18.60
C ILE A 130 3.24 -52.49 18.24
N ASP A 131 2.10 -51.96 17.80
CA ASP A 131 0.95 -52.78 17.43
C ASP A 131 1.20 -53.42 16.07
N GLU A 132 1.80 -52.68 15.13
CA GLU A 132 2.28 -53.21 13.85
C GLU A 132 3.37 -54.27 14.05
N ALA A 133 4.28 -54.08 15.01
CA ALA A 133 5.29 -55.06 15.40
C ALA A 133 4.74 -56.20 16.30
N GLY A 134 3.44 -56.20 16.62
CA GLY A 134 2.87 -56.98 17.71
C GLY A 134 2.96 -58.50 17.55
N GLY A 135 3.14 -59.00 16.32
CA GLY A 135 3.43 -60.41 16.01
C GLY A 135 4.92 -60.74 15.93
N ASP A 136 5.77 -59.74 15.69
CA ASP A 136 7.21 -59.91 15.48
C ASP A 136 8.01 -59.79 16.80
N ILE A 137 7.48 -59.06 17.78
CA ILE A 137 8.09 -58.89 19.10
C ILE A 137 7.42 -59.81 20.11
N GLU A 138 7.93 -61.05 20.20
CA GLU A 138 7.36 -62.09 21.09
C GLU A 138 7.60 -61.81 22.58
N SER A 139 8.72 -61.15 22.93
CA SER A 139 9.06 -60.86 24.32
C SER A 139 8.21 -59.73 24.88
N ALA A 140 7.28 -60.07 25.79
CA ALA A 140 6.47 -59.09 26.52
C ALA A 140 7.34 -58.03 27.24
N GLY A 141 8.47 -58.44 27.82
CA GLY A 141 9.41 -57.52 28.47
C GLY A 141 10.06 -56.54 27.50
N LEU A 142 10.44 -56.98 26.30
CA LEU A 142 10.97 -56.09 25.27
C LEU A 142 9.89 -55.13 24.76
N LYS A 143 8.68 -55.63 24.49
CA LYS A 143 7.54 -54.84 24.05
C LYS A 143 7.24 -53.69 25.03
N GLN A 144 7.24 -53.98 26.34
CA GLN A 144 7.05 -52.96 27.38
C GLN A 144 8.18 -51.92 27.39
N ARG A 145 9.45 -52.33 27.30
CA ARG A 145 10.59 -51.40 27.30
C ARG A 145 10.58 -50.50 26.06
N LEU A 146 10.22 -51.02 24.89
CA LEU A 146 10.04 -50.22 23.66
C LEU A 146 8.85 -49.25 23.80
N GLY A 147 7.76 -49.68 24.45
CA GLY A 147 6.62 -48.80 24.74
C GLY A 147 7.00 -47.61 25.62
N ASN A 148 7.85 -47.84 26.62
CA ASN A 148 8.40 -46.77 27.45
C ASN A 148 9.33 -45.85 26.65
N LEU A 149 10.19 -46.40 25.78
CA LEU A 149 11.05 -45.59 24.90
C LEU A 149 10.22 -44.69 23.99
N ILE A 150 9.18 -45.22 23.35
CA ILE A 150 8.26 -44.45 22.49
C ILE A 150 7.58 -43.35 23.30
N ARG A 151 7.02 -43.67 24.48
CA ARG A 151 6.36 -42.70 25.35
C ARG A 151 7.30 -41.56 25.74
N ASP A 152 8.51 -41.88 26.23
CA ASP A 152 9.51 -40.89 26.62
C ASP A 152 9.96 -40.05 25.40
N THR A 153 10.05 -40.65 24.22
CA THR A 153 10.39 -39.96 22.96
C THR A 153 9.30 -38.96 22.55
N LEU A 154 8.03 -39.32 22.66
CA LEU A 154 6.90 -38.42 22.40
C LEU A 154 6.83 -37.28 23.42
N HIS A 155 7.18 -37.55 24.68
CA HIS A 155 7.32 -36.52 25.71
C HIS A 155 8.47 -35.56 25.37
N TYR A 156 9.62 -36.08 24.95
CA TYR A 156 10.76 -35.27 24.51
C TYR A 156 10.40 -34.37 23.32
N HIS A 157 9.67 -34.88 22.32
CA HIS A 157 9.26 -34.09 21.16
C HIS A 157 8.49 -32.80 21.53
N ARG A 158 7.70 -32.86 22.60
CA ARG A 158 6.89 -31.75 23.10
C ARG A 158 7.74 -30.69 23.81
N ASP A 159 8.58 -31.11 24.74
CA ASP A 159 9.25 -30.19 25.67
C ASP A 159 10.72 -29.94 25.34
N ALA A 160 11.32 -30.76 24.46
CA ALA A 160 12.73 -30.74 24.09
C ALA A 160 13.70 -30.71 25.30
N ASP A 161 13.31 -31.33 26.42
CA ASP A 161 14.08 -31.34 27.66
C ASP A 161 15.45 -32.00 27.46
N ARG A 162 16.51 -31.30 27.90
CA ARG A 162 17.89 -31.73 27.69
C ARG A 162 18.25 -32.99 28.48
N GLN A 163 17.75 -33.12 29.71
CA GLN A 163 18.04 -34.29 30.55
C GLN A 163 17.36 -35.53 30.00
N LEU A 164 16.09 -35.41 29.59
CA LEU A 164 15.34 -36.47 28.93
C LEU A 164 15.98 -36.85 27.59
N GLY A 165 16.43 -35.87 26.80
CA GLY A 165 17.16 -36.11 25.55
C GLY A 165 18.42 -36.96 25.77
N ASN A 166 19.24 -36.63 26.77
CA ASN A 166 20.43 -37.41 27.12
C ASN A 166 20.09 -38.83 27.59
N LYS A 167 19.06 -38.98 28.43
CA LYS A 167 18.55 -40.28 28.86
C LYS A 167 18.12 -41.13 27.65
N LEU A 168 17.37 -40.54 26.72
CA LEU A 168 16.87 -41.22 25.53
C LEU A 168 17.99 -41.62 24.57
N GLN A 169 19.05 -40.83 24.43
CA GLN A 169 20.23 -41.23 23.66
C GLN A 169 20.90 -42.46 24.27
N GLY A 170 21.05 -42.51 25.60
CA GLY A 170 21.57 -43.69 26.30
C GLY A 170 20.70 -44.93 26.10
N LEU A 171 19.37 -44.79 26.20
CA LEU A 171 18.43 -45.87 25.91
C LEU A 171 18.52 -46.34 24.45
N LEU A 172 18.53 -45.41 23.49
CA LEU A 172 18.66 -45.70 22.07
C LEU A 172 19.95 -46.48 21.77
N GLN A 173 21.06 -46.13 22.42
CA GLN A 173 22.33 -46.86 22.29
C GLN A 173 22.20 -48.28 22.85
N ALA A 174 21.61 -48.45 24.04
CA ALA A 174 21.42 -49.77 24.65
C ALA A 174 20.54 -50.69 23.79
N PHE A 175 19.43 -50.17 23.24
CA PHE A 175 18.57 -50.92 22.32
C PHE A 175 19.28 -51.24 20.99
N SER A 176 20.10 -50.32 20.47
CA SER A 176 20.87 -50.55 19.26
C SER A 176 21.87 -51.70 19.46
N SER A 177 22.59 -51.71 20.59
CA SER A 177 23.49 -52.81 20.94
C SER A 177 22.76 -54.15 21.15
N GLN A 178 21.57 -54.13 21.76
CA GLN A 178 20.74 -55.33 21.89
C GLN A 178 20.31 -55.86 20.50
N ARG A 179 19.93 -54.95 19.58
CA ARG A 179 19.55 -55.26 18.19
C ARG A 179 20.73 -55.84 17.41
N ASP A 180 21.92 -55.26 17.54
CA ASP A 180 23.12 -55.70 16.81
C ASP A 180 23.54 -57.14 17.15
N GLY A 181 23.23 -57.60 18.36
CA GLY A 181 23.43 -58.99 18.79
C GLY A 181 22.37 -59.97 18.28
N MET A 182 21.31 -59.52 17.60
CA MET A 182 20.25 -60.39 17.07
C MET A 182 20.59 -60.90 15.66
N PRO A 183 20.29 -62.18 15.35
CA PRO A 183 20.29 -62.64 13.96
C PRO A 183 19.21 -61.91 13.15
N PRO A 184 19.30 -61.92 11.81
CA PRO A 184 18.21 -61.42 10.95
C PRO A 184 16.89 -62.12 11.30
N SER A 185 15.89 -61.33 11.69
CA SER A 185 14.57 -61.81 12.11
C SER A 185 13.54 -60.69 11.98
N PRO A 186 12.23 -61.01 11.90
CA PRO A 186 11.16 -60.00 11.92
C PRO A 186 11.26 -59.08 13.15
N GLN A 187 11.61 -59.64 14.30
CA GLN A 187 11.85 -58.87 15.53
C GLN A 187 12.94 -57.81 15.36
N ARG A 188 14.05 -58.18 14.70
CA ARG A 188 15.17 -57.25 14.44
C ARG A 188 14.74 -56.14 13.49
N GLU A 189 13.97 -56.44 12.47
CA GLU A 189 13.44 -55.46 11.51
C GLU A 189 12.47 -54.48 12.18
N ALA A 190 11.56 -54.98 13.02
CA ALA A 190 10.65 -54.14 13.80
C ALA A 190 11.42 -53.20 14.75
N MET A 191 12.45 -53.72 15.43
CA MET A 191 13.34 -52.89 16.24
C MET A 191 14.04 -51.83 15.40
N ASP A 192 14.53 -52.17 14.21
CA ASP A 192 15.21 -51.24 13.32
C ASP A 192 14.31 -50.07 12.90
N GLN A 193 13.06 -50.35 12.55
CA GLN A 193 12.08 -49.31 12.21
C GLN A 193 11.78 -48.39 13.41
N ILE A 194 11.51 -48.96 14.59
CA ILE A 194 11.23 -48.17 15.80
C ILE A 194 12.44 -47.30 16.17
N LEU A 195 13.63 -47.87 16.22
CA LEU A 195 14.85 -47.15 16.62
C LEU A 195 15.24 -46.08 15.59
N ALA A 196 14.99 -46.31 14.30
CA ALA A 196 15.18 -45.30 13.27
C ALA A 196 14.28 -44.08 13.49
N HIS A 197 12.98 -44.29 13.76
CA HIS A 197 12.06 -43.19 14.02
C HIS A 197 12.34 -42.48 15.35
N VAL A 198 12.72 -43.21 16.42
CA VAL A 198 13.16 -42.61 17.68
C VAL A 198 14.38 -41.72 17.46
N ARG A 199 15.38 -42.21 16.72
CA ARG A 199 16.57 -41.43 16.35
C ARG A 199 16.18 -40.17 15.57
N THR A 200 15.30 -40.29 14.59
CA THR A 200 14.81 -39.14 13.83
C THR A 200 14.13 -38.10 14.72
N VAL A 201 13.32 -38.51 15.69
CA VAL A 201 12.70 -37.55 16.62
C VAL A 201 13.76 -36.83 17.47
N LEU A 202 14.74 -37.56 18.00
CA LEU A 202 15.82 -37.01 18.81
C LEU A 202 16.71 -36.03 18.03
N THR A 203 16.98 -36.30 16.75
CA THR A 203 17.83 -35.43 15.92
C THR A 203 17.07 -34.25 15.33
N GLN A 204 15.83 -34.46 14.88
CA GLN A 204 15.08 -33.43 14.16
C GLN A 204 14.37 -32.43 15.07
N THR A 205 13.95 -32.84 16.27
CA THR A 205 13.28 -31.91 17.22
C THR A 205 14.10 -30.64 17.50
N PRO A 206 15.39 -30.72 17.90
CA PRO A 206 16.17 -29.51 18.16
C PRO A 206 16.39 -28.70 16.88
N PHE A 207 16.62 -29.35 15.74
CA PHE A 207 16.86 -28.64 14.48
C PHE A 207 15.63 -27.85 14.01
N VAL A 208 14.45 -28.48 14.05
CA VAL A 208 13.19 -27.85 13.71
C VAL A 208 12.84 -26.72 14.69
N ASN A 209 13.17 -26.85 15.99
CA ASN A 209 13.02 -25.77 16.95
C ASN A 209 13.90 -24.56 16.57
N THR A 210 15.18 -24.78 16.28
CA THR A 210 16.08 -23.70 15.84
C THR A 210 15.56 -23.02 14.57
N LEU A 211 15.08 -23.77 13.57
CA LEU A 211 14.49 -23.19 12.36
C LEU A 211 13.23 -22.38 12.66
N THR A 212 12.39 -22.84 13.59
CA THR A 212 11.19 -22.14 14.06
C THR A 212 11.58 -20.80 14.70
N ASP A 213 12.58 -20.80 15.57
CA ASP A 213 13.09 -19.61 16.24
C ASP A 213 13.68 -18.64 15.21
N THR A 214 14.57 -19.09 14.33
CA THR A 214 15.16 -18.26 13.27
C THR A 214 14.08 -17.60 12.40
N LEU A 215 13.05 -18.35 12.00
CA LEU A 215 11.95 -17.81 11.19
C LEU A 215 11.13 -16.74 11.92
N THR A 216 10.85 -16.94 13.20
CA THR A 216 9.97 -16.07 13.99
C THR A 216 10.69 -14.83 14.51
N TRP A 217 12.00 -14.91 14.75
CA TRP A 217 12.83 -13.80 15.22
C TRP A 217 13.46 -12.95 14.12
N MET A 218 13.41 -13.38 12.85
CA MET A 218 13.96 -12.61 11.75
C MET A 218 13.33 -11.19 11.66
N PRO A 219 14.13 -10.12 11.56
CA PRO A 219 13.69 -8.73 11.76
C PRO A 219 12.93 -8.12 10.56
N LEU A 220 12.17 -8.91 9.81
CA LEU A 220 11.37 -8.42 8.67
C LEU A 220 10.39 -7.31 9.04
N GLY A 221 9.73 -7.44 10.20
CA GLY A 221 8.80 -6.41 10.68
C GLY A 221 9.50 -5.08 10.99
N GLN A 222 10.71 -5.14 11.57
CA GLN A 222 11.52 -3.95 11.85
C GLN A 222 11.93 -3.24 10.57
N TRP A 223 12.44 -3.97 9.58
CA TRP A 223 12.89 -3.39 8.31
C TRP A 223 11.74 -2.93 7.41
N SER A 224 10.60 -3.64 7.45
CA SER A 224 9.37 -3.17 6.80
C SER A 224 8.85 -1.87 7.41
N ASN A 225 8.95 -1.70 8.73
CA ASN A 225 8.58 -0.46 9.41
C ASN A 225 9.61 0.66 9.14
N ALA A 226 10.90 0.35 9.11
CA ALA A 226 11.93 1.32 8.75
C ALA A 226 11.74 1.84 7.32
N LEU A 227 11.38 0.96 6.38
CA LEU A 227 11.03 1.31 5.01
C LEU A 227 9.80 2.25 4.95
N ASP A 228 8.71 1.89 5.64
CA ASP A 228 7.52 2.75 5.71
C ASP A 228 7.84 4.11 6.33
N GLN A 229 8.59 4.15 7.44
CA GLN A 229 9.00 5.41 8.06
C GLN A 229 9.87 6.28 7.15
N ALA A 230 10.81 5.69 6.41
CA ALA A 230 11.62 6.42 5.43
C ALA A 230 10.74 7.03 4.34
N TYR A 231 9.81 6.25 3.79
CA TYR A 231 8.85 6.71 2.80
C TYR A 231 7.95 7.85 3.33
N GLN A 232 7.35 7.66 4.50
CA GLN A 232 6.41 8.63 5.09
C GLN A 232 7.07 9.98 5.39
N ARG A 233 8.36 9.99 5.79
CA ARG A 233 9.12 11.23 5.99
C ARG A 233 9.18 12.05 4.69
N HIS A 234 9.61 11.44 3.60
CA HIS A 234 9.77 12.13 2.31
C HIS A 234 8.42 12.50 1.69
N HIS A 235 7.43 11.61 1.76
CA HIS A 235 6.07 11.93 1.32
C HIS A 235 5.45 13.08 2.13
N GLY A 236 5.68 13.13 3.44
CA GLY A 236 5.25 14.23 4.31
C GLY A 236 5.83 15.59 3.89
N HIS A 237 7.10 15.64 3.48
CA HIS A 237 7.72 16.84 2.92
C HIS A 237 7.08 17.29 1.61
N LEU A 238 6.75 16.35 0.72
CA LEU A 238 6.00 16.66 -0.51
C LEU A 238 4.62 17.22 -0.21
N MET A 239 3.90 16.65 0.77
CA MET A 239 2.59 17.15 1.20
C MET A 239 2.66 18.57 1.77
N ALA A 240 3.64 18.84 2.64
CA ALA A 240 3.84 20.16 3.24
C ALA A 240 4.12 21.21 2.17
N THR A 241 4.99 20.88 1.22
CA THR A 241 5.33 21.74 0.08
C THR A 241 4.11 22.02 -0.80
N ALA A 242 3.33 20.98 -1.15
CA ALA A 242 2.10 21.15 -1.92
C ALA A 242 1.05 22.00 -1.18
N LYS A 243 0.90 21.83 0.13
CA LYS A 243 0.03 22.70 0.96
C LYS A 243 0.47 24.16 0.92
N GLN A 244 1.78 24.42 0.98
CA GLN A 244 2.33 25.77 0.92
C GLN A 244 2.09 26.42 -0.45
N TYR A 245 2.28 25.68 -1.55
CA TYR A 245 1.92 26.16 -2.89
C TYR A 245 0.41 26.40 -3.05
N ARG A 246 -0.46 25.56 -2.48
CA ARG A 246 -1.92 25.83 -2.45
C ARG A 246 -2.24 27.14 -1.74
N PHE A 247 -1.59 27.42 -0.61
CA PHE A 247 -1.78 28.67 0.11
C PHE A 247 -1.39 29.89 -0.75
N TYR A 248 -0.20 29.87 -1.38
CA TYR A 248 0.23 30.95 -2.27
C TYR A 248 -0.66 31.10 -3.50
N MET A 249 -1.15 29.99 -4.05
CA MET A 249 -2.12 30.00 -5.15
C MET A 249 -3.40 30.73 -4.75
N TYR A 250 -3.98 30.42 -3.59
CA TYR A 250 -5.20 31.08 -3.10
C TYR A 250 -4.96 32.56 -2.81
N LEU A 251 -3.80 32.92 -2.25
CA LEU A 251 -3.43 34.31 -2.00
C LEU A 251 -3.32 35.10 -3.32
N ALA A 252 -2.65 34.53 -4.33
CA ALA A 252 -2.50 35.15 -5.64
C ALA A 252 -3.85 35.29 -6.38
N ALA A 253 -4.68 34.25 -6.36
CA ALA A 253 -6.02 34.29 -6.94
C ALA A 253 -6.91 35.35 -6.26
N GLY A 254 -6.88 35.42 -4.92
CA GLY A 254 -7.59 36.44 -4.15
C GLY A 254 -7.13 37.85 -4.48
N ALA A 255 -5.81 38.08 -4.61
CA ALA A 255 -5.25 39.37 -5.02
C ALA A 255 -5.68 39.78 -6.44
N ALA A 256 -5.68 38.84 -7.39
CA ALA A 256 -6.15 39.09 -8.75
C ALA A 256 -7.64 39.48 -8.78
N LEU A 257 -8.49 38.79 -8.01
CA LEU A 257 -9.92 39.09 -7.89
C LEU A 257 -10.17 40.47 -7.28
N LEU A 258 -9.45 40.82 -6.21
CA LEU A 258 -9.56 42.15 -5.58
C LEU A 258 -9.17 43.27 -6.55
N LEU A 259 -8.07 43.10 -7.30
CA LEU A 259 -7.67 44.06 -8.33
C LEU A 259 -8.70 44.18 -9.45
N GLY A 260 -9.30 43.07 -9.87
CA GLY A 260 -10.38 43.06 -10.86
C GLY A 260 -11.62 43.81 -10.36
N LEU A 261 -12.04 43.58 -9.11
CA LEU A 261 -13.19 44.24 -8.51
C LEU A 261 -12.95 45.76 -8.32
N LEU A 262 -11.75 46.15 -7.88
CA LEU A 262 -11.38 47.57 -7.81
C LEU A 262 -11.40 48.23 -9.19
N ALA A 263 -10.91 47.56 -10.24
CA ALA A 263 -10.94 48.09 -11.61
C ALA A 263 -12.39 48.28 -12.09
N ALA A 264 -13.26 47.30 -11.84
CA ALA A 264 -14.68 47.39 -12.19
C ALA A 264 -15.39 48.55 -11.48
N LEU A 265 -15.12 48.74 -10.17
CA LEU A 265 -15.67 49.87 -9.41
C LEU A 265 -15.20 51.23 -9.94
N THR A 266 -13.93 51.33 -10.37
CA THR A 266 -13.43 52.57 -10.99
C THR A 266 -14.05 52.85 -12.36
N ASP A 267 -14.41 51.80 -13.11
CA ASP A 267 -15.01 51.94 -14.45
C ASP A 267 -16.47 52.41 -14.36
N ILE A 268 -17.24 51.85 -13.40
CA ILE A 268 -18.62 52.28 -13.12
C ILE A 268 -18.67 53.76 -12.66
N ARG A 269 -17.60 54.27 -12.06
CA ARG A 269 -17.50 55.66 -11.59
C ARG A 269 -17.14 56.68 -12.68
N LYS A 270 -16.83 56.26 -13.90
CA LYS A 270 -16.54 57.21 -14.99
C LYS A 270 -17.82 57.96 -15.38
N PRO A 271 -17.86 59.30 -15.32
CA PRO A 271 -19.06 60.06 -15.66
C PRO A 271 -19.43 59.85 -17.13
N VAL A 272 -20.72 59.63 -17.40
CA VAL A 272 -21.27 59.61 -18.76
C VAL A 272 -20.91 60.95 -19.42
N PRO A 273 -20.28 60.97 -20.62
CA PRO A 273 -19.96 62.22 -21.28
C PRO A 273 -21.26 62.99 -21.55
N VAL A 274 -21.36 64.19 -21.00
CA VAL A 274 -22.45 65.12 -21.29
C VAL A 274 -22.41 65.40 -22.80
N PRO A 275 -23.51 65.16 -23.55
CA PRO A 275 -23.50 65.44 -24.98
C PRO A 275 -23.21 66.92 -25.22
N ALA A 276 -22.27 67.20 -26.12
CA ALA A 276 -21.88 68.55 -26.49
C ALA A 276 -23.11 69.36 -26.96
N PRO A 277 -23.25 70.63 -26.56
CA PRO A 277 -24.37 71.45 -27.01
C PRO A 277 -24.35 71.58 -28.55
N LEU A 278 -25.48 71.30 -29.18
CA LEU A 278 -25.71 71.51 -30.61
C LEU A 278 -25.38 72.96 -30.97
N ALA A 279 -24.31 73.18 -31.73
CA ALA A 279 -24.03 74.47 -32.33
C ALA A 279 -25.13 74.78 -33.37
N LEU A 280 -25.92 75.82 -33.11
CA LEU A 280 -26.85 76.36 -34.10
C LEU A 280 -26.05 76.97 -35.26
N PRO A 281 -26.42 76.72 -36.54
CA PRO A 281 -25.72 77.29 -37.67
C PRO A 281 -25.89 78.81 -37.70
N VAL A 282 -24.76 79.51 -37.75
CA VAL A 282 -24.66 80.96 -37.99
C VAL A 282 -25.12 81.25 -39.41
N GLN A 283 -26.15 82.07 -39.59
CA GLN A 283 -26.54 82.62 -40.89
C GLN A 283 -25.55 83.71 -41.31
N GLU A 284 -24.86 83.51 -42.43
CA GLU A 284 -24.14 84.56 -43.14
C GLU A 284 -25.11 85.57 -43.78
N PRO A 285 -24.72 86.86 -43.88
CA PRO A 285 -25.57 87.91 -44.43
C PRO A 285 -25.63 87.82 -45.96
N GLN A 286 -26.85 87.77 -46.51
CA GLN A 286 -27.08 87.86 -47.95
C GLN A 286 -27.31 89.31 -48.38
N ASP A 287 -26.65 89.67 -49.48
CA ASP A 287 -26.74 90.93 -50.22
C ASP A 287 -28.19 91.33 -50.59
N GLU A 288 -28.45 92.64 -50.50
CA GLU A 288 -29.63 93.28 -51.09
C GLU A 288 -29.67 93.11 -52.62
N PRO A 289 -30.87 92.91 -53.18
CA PRO A 289 -31.28 93.80 -54.24
C PRO A 289 -32.73 94.32 -54.11
N GLN A 290 -32.92 95.46 -54.79
CA GLN A 290 -34.00 96.43 -54.66
C GLN A 290 -35.40 95.97 -55.09
N MET A 291 -36.37 96.71 -54.53
CA MET A 291 -37.76 97.00 -54.94
C MET A 291 -38.30 96.34 -56.22
N THR A 292 -39.53 95.81 -56.14
CA THR A 292 -40.74 96.48 -56.68
C THR A 292 -42.01 95.64 -56.48
N THR A 293 -43.01 96.30 -55.89
CA THR A 293 -44.45 96.31 -56.23
C THR A 293 -45.19 95.04 -56.70
N SER A 294 -46.27 94.76 -55.97
CA SER A 294 -47.65 94.64 -56.51
C SER A 294 -48.13 93.30 -57.09
N ARG A 295 -49.04 92.70 -56.29
CA ARG A 295 -50.42 92.32 -56.66
C ARG A 295 -50.68 90.95 -57.31
N ALA A 296 -51.69 90.31 -56.69
CA ALA A 296 -52.62 89.29 -57.20
C ALA A 296 -52.24 87.81 -57.11
N GLY A 297 -53.22 87.03 -56.67
CA GLY A 297 -53.31 85.58 -56.91
C GLY A 297 -53.54 84.77 -55.64
N ASN A 298 -54.77 84.74 -55.12
CA ASN A 298 -55.68 83.60 -55.27
C ASN A 298 -55.14 82.26 -54.72
N LEU A 299 -55.72 81.82 -53.59
CA LEU A 299 -56.74 80.76 -53.57
C LEU A 299 -56.17 79.40 -54.03
N SER A 300 -55.80 78.54 -53.08
CA SER A 300 -56.45 77.22 -52.94
C SER A 300 -55.88 76.42 -51.75
N LYS A 301 -56.79 75.70 -51.08
CA LYS A 301 -56.55 74.53 -50.20
C LYS A 301 -56.24 74.79 -48.72
N LEU A 302 -57.21 75.42 -48.06
CA LEU A 302 -57.75 74.92 -46.80
C LEU A 302 -58.85 73.88 -47.11
N LYS A 303 -58.61 72.62 -46.71
CA LYS A 303 -59.53 71.45 -46.56
C LYS A 303 -58.71 70.21 -46.92
N ASN A 304 -58.42 69.27 -46.04
CA ASN A 304 -59.31 68.48 -45.19
C ASN A 304 -58.41 67.93 -44.06
N ARG A 305 -58.60 68.25 -42.78
CA ARG A 305 -59.62 67.70 -41.87
C ARG A 305 -60.03 66.27 -42.18
N ARG A 306 -59.87 65.46 -41.12
CA ARG A 306 -60.58 64.20 -40.85
C ARG A 306 -60.18 63.09 -41.81
N ASP A 307 -59.30 62.20 -41.34
CA ASP A 307 -59.45 60.76 -41.58
C ASP A 307 -58.61 59.85 -40.66
N GLU A 308 -57.95 60.36 -39.61
CA GLU A 308 -57.34 59.47 -38.58
C GLU A 308 -58.30 59.09 -37.42
N ARG A 309 -59.58 59.44 -37.51
CA ARG A 309 -60.64 58.91 -36.62
C ARG A 309 -61.60 58.04 -37.41
N ARG A 310 -61.13 56.90 -37.92
CA ARG A 310 -61.96 55.73 -38.23
C ARG A 310 -61.03 54.58 -38.59
N ARG A 311 -61.23 53.44 -37.91
CA ARG A 311 -60.57 52.14 -38.12
C ARG A 311 -59.16 52.09 -37.50
N ALA A 312 -58.97 51.72 -36.24
CA ALA A 312 -59.52 50.57 -35.55
C ALA A 312 -59.51 49.30 -36.42
N SER A 313 -58.79 48.30 -35.91
CA SER A 313 -59.30 46.95 -35.66
C SER A 313 -58.41 45.89 -36.29
N VAL A 314 -57.96 44.97 -35.42
CA VAL A 314 -57.45 43.62 -35.75
C VAL A 314 -56.07 43.68 -36.41
N GLU A 315 -54.99 43.15 -35.84
CA GLU A 315 -54.77 41.84 -35.20
C GLU A 315 -53.42 41.90 -34.46
#